data_AF-A0A928RNT8-F1
#
_entry.id   AF-A0A928RNT8-F1
#
_cell.length_a   1.000
_cell.length_b   1.000
_cell.length_c   1.000
_cell.angle_alpha   90.00
_cell.angle_beta   90.00
_cell.angle_gamma   90.00
#
_symmetry.space_group_name_H-M   'P 1'
#
loop_
_entity.id
_entity.type
_entity.pdbx_description
1 polymer ?
#
loop_
_entity_poly.entity_id
_entity_poly.type
_entity_poly.pdbx_seq_one_letter_code
_entity_poly.pdbx_strand_id
1 'polypeptide(L)'
;MRHGMTDEQLIEEIQKNLLGPEDTFLFGCKQCGNCCRKREELITVTGYDIYNIAKAMGASAAEAAMKYCTISPGQTSALPVAHLKERLDGSCSLLRKGLCMVQKDKPIVCRLYPIGRYYDGKEQRYFRQGAGTCTGHGQEIKLKDWLEEFNIPALDEASVLWGKFIFAASLYARNLKEKRKAEEYVEFFKDAGLAFYMRYDLTLPVEENIKNNIVWIEERHKGFKVK
;
A
#
# COMPACT_ATOMS: atom_id res chain seq x y z
N MET A 1 12.63 -5.26 -0.30
CA MET A 1 13.83 -5.56 -1.09
C MET A 1 14.08 -7.04 -0.95
N ARG A 2 13.87 -7.80 -2.03
CA ARG A 2 14.31 -9.19 -2.14
C ARG A 2 15.79 -9.20 -1.82
N HIS A 3 16.18 -9.95 -0.79
CA HIS A 3 17.50 -9.87 -0.20
C HIS A 3 18.60 -10.02 -1.27
N GLY A 4 19.47 -9.02 -1.40
CA GLY A 4 20.64 -9.07 -2.29
C GLY A 4 20.46 -8.53 -3.72
N MET A 5 19.28 -8.03 -4.10
CA MET A 5 19.10 -7.30 -5.37
C MET A 5 19.34 -5.79 -5.20
N THR A 6 20.02 -5.17 -6.16
CA THR A 6 20.09 -3.69 -6.26
C THR A 6 18.76 -3.13 -6.77
N ASP A 7 18.56 -1.81 -6.59
CA ASP A 7 17.36 -1.13 -7.11
C ASP A 7 17.26 -1.27 -8.63
N GLU A 8 18.39 -1.23 -9.36
CA GLU A 8 18.41 -1.42 -10.81
C GLU A 8 17.97 -2.84 -11.22
N GLN A 9 18.44 -3.86 -10.50
CA GLN A 9 18.06 -5.25 -10.75
C GLN A 9 16.57 -5.48 -10.51
N LEU A 10 16.02 -4.86 -9.45
CA LEU A 10 14.60 -4.92 -9.15
C LEU A 10 13.76 -4.24 -10.24
N ILE A 11 14.18 -3.06 -10.71
CA ILE A 11 13.50 -2.34 -11.78
C ILE A 11 13.50 -3.18 -13.07
N GLU A 12 14.65 -3.76 -13.42
CA GLU A 12 14.77 -4.63 -14.59
C GLU A 12 13.88 -5.87 -14.49
N GLU A 13 13.79 -6.50 -13.30
CA GLU A 13 12.88 -7.62 -13.07
C GLU A 13 11.42 -7.20 -13.23
N ILE A 14 11.02 -6.05 -12.67
CA ILE A 14 9.66 -5.52 -12.81
C ILE A 14 9.35 -5.27 -14.28
N GLN A 15 10.25 -4.62 -15.02
CA GLN A 15 10.08 -4.31 -16.44
C GLN A 15 9.92 -5.58 -17.29
N LYS A 16 10.71 -6.63 -17.01
CA LYS A 16 10.60 -7.93 -17.69
C LYS A 16 9.28 -8.66 -17.42
N ASN A 17 8.62 -8.35 -16.31
CA ASN A 17 7.39 -9.01 -15.88
C ASN A 17 6.15 -8.11 -15.98
N LEU A 18 6.23 -6.98 -16.71
CA LEU A 18 5.07 -6.12 -16.95
C LEU A 18 3.96 -6.90 -17.67
N LEU A 19 2.72 -6.60 -17.29
CA LEU A 19 1.52 -7.18 -17.87
C LEU A 19 0.61 -6.07 -18.39
N GLY A 20 0.18 -6.23 -19.65
CA GLY A 20 -0.92 -5.50 -20.24
C GLY A 20 -2.28 -6.13 -19.90
N PRO A 21 -3.40 -5.42 -20.15
CA PRO A 21 -4.74 -5.88 -19.76
C PRO A 21 -5.16 -7.24 -20.35
N GLU A 22 -4.70 -7.57 -21.55
CA GLU A 22 -5.01 -8.84 -22.23
C GLU A 22 -4.02 -9.97 -21.92
N ASP A 23 -2.91 -9.68 -21.23
CA ASP A 23 -1.94 -10.71 -20.86
C ASP A 23 -2.50 -11.66 -19.81
N THR A 24 -2.07 -12.92 -19.85
CA THR A 24 -2.53 -13.97 -18.94
C THR A 24 -1.48 -14.38 -17.92
N PHE A 25 -1.95 -14.90 -16.78
CA PHE A 25 -1.10 -15.55 -15.79
C PHE A 25 -1.83 -16.72 -15.14
N LEU A 26 -1.05 -17.70 -14.67
CA LEU A 26 -1.58 -18.88 -13.98
C LEU A 26 -1.62 -18.61 -12.47
N PHE A 27 -2.80 -18.59 -11.87
CA PHE A 27 -2.93 -18.48 -10.42
C PHE A 27 -4.30 -18.93 -9.89
N GLY A 28 -4.33 -19.31 -8.62
CA GLY A 28 -5.56 -19.59 -7.88
C GLY A 28 -5.34 -19.48 -6.37
N CYS A 29 -6.07 -18.57 -5.71
CA CYS A 29 -5.96 -18.41 -4.25
C CYS A 29 -6.72 -19.52 -3.52
N LYS A 30 -6.01 -20.42 -2.84
CA LYS A 30 -6.61 -21.48 -2.00
C LYS A 30 -6.96 -21.03 -0.58
N GLN A 31 -6.81 -19.74 -0.27
CA GLN A 31 -7.01 -19.17 1.07
C GLN A 31 -6.27 -19.91 2.21
N CYS A 32 -5.12 -20.53 1.89
CA CYS A 32 -4.35 -21.33 2.86
C CYS A 32 -3.53 -20.50 3.87
N GLY A 33 -3.43 -19.19 3.65
CA GLY A 33 -2.65 -18.27 4.46
C GLY A 33 -1.12 -18.44 4.34
N ASN A 34 -0.61 -19.25 3.40
CA ASN A 34 0.84 -19.46 3.25
C ASN A 34 1.56 -18.15 2.89
N CYS A 35 0.94 -17.30 2.08
CA CYS A 35 1.44 -15.95 1.77
C CYS A 35 1.48 -14.99 2.99
N CYS A 36 0.85 -15.38 4.10
CA CYS A 36 0.79 -14.61 5.35
C CYS A 36 1.81 -15.08 6.40
N ARG A 37 2.70 -16.02 6.08
CA ARG A 37 3.67 -16.59 7.04
C ARG A 37 5.09 -16.42 6.51
N LYS A 38 5.99 -15.98 7.41
CA LYS A 38 7.45 -15.90 7.20
C LYS A 38 7.79 -15.24 5.85
N ARG A 39 7.26 -14.05 5.63
CA ARG A 39 7.55 -13.31 4.39
C ARG A 39 8.95 -12.73 4.50
N GLU A 40 9.68 -12.75 3.40
CA GLU A 40 10.96 -12.02 3.31
C GLU A 40 10.70 -10.50 3.25
N GLU A 41 9.59 -10.10 2.64
CA GLU A 41 9.20 -8.71 2.49
C GLU A 41 7.93 -8.38 3.27
N LEU A 42 8.04 -7.34 4.09
CA LEU A 42 6.93 -6.76 4.81
C LEU A 42 5.86 -6.24 3.83
N ILE A 43 4.60 -6.44 4.20
CA ILE A 43 3.46 -5.98 3.40
C ILE A 43 3.26 -4.49 3.65
N THR A 44 3.63 -3.65 2.68
CA THR A 44 3.31 -2.21 2.68
C THR A 44 1.82 -1.99 2.45
N VAL A 45 1.22 -1.10 3.22
CA VAL A 45 -0.21 -0.76 3.14
C VAL A 45 -0.40 0.73 2.92
N THR A 46 -1.47 1.08 2.21
CA THR A 46 -1.90 2.45 1.95
C THR A 46 -2.92 2.92 2.99
N GLY A 47 -3.28 4.21 2.96
CA GLY A 47 -4.39 4.73 3.76
C GLY A 47 -5.72 4.03 3.45
N TYR A 48 -5.96 3.69 2.18
CA TYR A 48 -7.11 2.89 1.74
C TYR A 48 -7.15 1.51 2.41
N ASP A 49 -6.00 0.84 2.50
CA ASP A 49 -5.92 -0.47 3.13
C ASP A 49 -6.21 -0.39 4.64
N ILE A 50 -5.70 0.64 5.32
CA ILE A 50 -5.96 0.85 6.75
C ILE A 50 -7.43 1.21 6.99
N TYR A 51 -8.03 2.05 6.14
CA TYR A 51 -9.46 2.36 6.17
C TYR A 51 -10.32 1.08 6.10
N ASN A 52 -10.00 0.18 5.17
CA ASN A 52 -10.71 -1.10 5.03
C ASN A 52 -10.47 -2.05 6.20
N ILE A 53 -9.23 -2.14 6.70
CA ILE A 53 -8.92 -2.92 7.90
C ILE A 53 -9.73 -2.40 9.10
N ALA A 54 -9.78 -1.08 9.28
CA ALA A 54 -10.50 -0.44 10.37
C ALA A 54 -12.01 -0.76 10.32
N LYS A 55 -12.61 -0.60 9.13
CA LYS A 55 -14.02 -0.93 8.89
C LYS A 55 -14.33 -2.40 9.15
N ALA A 56 -13.51 -3.31 8.63
CA ALA A 56 -13.70 -4.75 8.81
C ALA A 56 -13.51 -5.21 10.27
N MET A 57 -12.68 -4.50 11.03
CA MET A 57 -12.39 -4.81 12.44
C MET A 57 -13.30 -4.08 13.43
N GLY A 58 -14.18 -3.18 12.97
CA GLY A 58 -15.02 -2.36 13.85
C GLY A 58 -14.22 -1.43 14.76
N ALA A 59 -13.11 -0.88 14.26
CA ALA A 59 -12.20 0.00 14.99
C ALA A 59 -12.00 1.32 14.23
N SER A 60 -11.50 2.36 14.90
CA SER A 60 -11.03 3.57 14.22
C SER A 60 -9.79 3.30 13.36
N ALA A 61 -9.53 4.17 12.37
CA ALA A 61 -8.33 4.07 11.54
C ALA A 61 -7.03 4.17 12.37
N ALA A 62 -7.01 5.03 13.38
CA ALA A 62 -5.88 5.15 14.31
C ALA A 62 -5.64 3.83 15.08
N GLU A 63 -6.69 3.24 15.66
CA GLU A 63 -6.58 1.95 16.36
C GLU A 63 -6.11 0.83 15.43
N ALA A 64 -6.66 0.75 14.21
CA ALA A 64 -6.27 -0.23 13.22
C ALA A 64 -4.78 -0.07 12.81
N ALA A 65 -4.36 1.16 12.51
CA ALA A 65 -2.97 1.48 12.18
C ALA A 65 -2.03 1.05 13.32
N MET A 66 -2.33 1.45 14.56
CA MET A 66 -1.49 1.13 15.72
C MET A 66 -1.47 -0.37 16.05
N LYS A 67 -2.61 -1.07 15.90
CA LYS A 67 -2.72 -2.49 16.26
C LYS A 67 -2.10 -3.40 15.22
N TYR A 68 -2.32 -3.13 13.94
CA TYR A 68 -1.96 -4.05 12.85
C TYR A 68 -0.73 -3.64 12.06
N CYS A 69 -0.27 -2.39 12.16
CA CYS A 69 0.82 -1.86 11.37
C CYS A 69 1.96 -1.30 12.21
N THR A 70 3.16 -1.30 11.64
CA THR A 70 4.31 -0.51 12.06
C THR A 70 4.50 0.60 11.04
N ILE A 71 4.74 1.83 11.50
CA ILE A 71 5.00 2.98 10.64
C ILE A 71 6.44 3.41 10.85
N SER A 72 7.22 3.47 9.78
CA SER A 72 8.63 3.85 9.80
C SER A 72 8.97 4.81 8.66
N PRO A 73 10.06 5.59 8.75
CA PRO A 73 10.49 6.41 7.64
C PRO A 73 10.89 5.55 6.43
N GLY A 74 10.30 5.83 5.28
CA GLY A 74 10.73 5.28 4.00
C GLY A 74 12.09 5.86 3.61
N GLN A 75 13.01 4.97 3.23
CA GLN A 75 14.40 5.34 2.92
C GLN A 75 14.47 6.36 1.77
N THR A 76 13.80 6.06 0.66
CA THR A 76 13.80 6.90 -0.55
C THR A 76 12.80 8.04 -0.47
N SER A 77 11.59 7.77 0.04
CA SER A 77 10.49 8.75 0.03
C SER A 77 10.64 9.84 1.09
N ALA A 78 11.38 9.57 2.17
CA ALA A 78 11.41 10.37 3.40
C ALA A 78 10.02 10.54 4.07
N LEU A 79 9.05 9.68 3.73
CA LEU A 79 7.69 9.73 4.26
C LEU A 79 7.43 8.60 5.27
N PRO A 80 6.41 8.71 6.12
CA PRO A 80 5.95 7.59 6.93
C PRO A 80 5.35 6.50 6.01
N VAL A 81 5.91 5.29 6.09
CA VAL A 81 5.47 4.11 5.36
C VAL A 81 4.89 3.11 6.36
N ALA A 82 3.64 2.71 6.14
CA ALA A 82 2.98 1.71 6.97
C ALA A 82 3.21 0.30 6.40
N HIS A 83 3.62 -0.62 7.27
CA HIS A 83 3.74 -2.04 6.97
C HIS A 83 2.89 -2.85 7.94
N LEU A 84 2.25 -3.93 7.49
CA LEU A 84 1.61 -4.88 8.41
C LEU A 84 2.67 -5.48 9.34
N LYS A 85 2.34 -5.52 10.63
CA LYS A 85 3.13 -6.19 11.66
C LYS A 85 3.20 -7.68 11.39
N GLU A 86 4.32 -8.27 11.80
CA GLU A 86 4.46 -9.71 11.98
C GLU A 86 4.37 -10.05 13.46
N ARG A 87 3.88 -11.25 13.76
CA ARG A 87 3.90 -11.83 15.10
C ARG A 87 5.24 -12.52 15.34
N LEU A 88 5.45 -12.96 16.58
CA LEU A 88 6.68 -13.67 16.97
C LEU A 88 6.95 -14.94 16.15
N ASP A 89 5.90 -15.59 15.62
CA ASP A 89 6.02 -16.77 14.74
C ASP A 89 6.24 -16.42 13.25
N GLY A 90 6.42 -15.14 12.93
CA GLY A 90 6.54 -14.62 11.57
C GLY A 90 5.22 -14.57 10.80
N SER A 91 4.06 -14.78 11.45
CA SER A 91 2.76 -14.63 10.79
C SER A 91 2.29 -13.18 10.74
N CYS A 92 1.61 -12.80 9.65
CA CYS A 92 0.97 -11.51 9.49
C CYS A 92 -0.01 -11.22 10.65
N SER A 93 -0.03 -9.98 11.12
CA SER A 93 -0.90 -9.50 12.20
C SER A 93 -2.39 -9.77 11.96
N LEU A 94 -2.82 -9.88 10.71
CA LEU A 94 -4.20 -10.14 10.28
C LEU A 94 -4.58 -11.63 10.18
N LEU A 95 -3.65 -12.59 10.30
CA LEU A 95 -3.92 -14.02 10.09
C LEU A 95 -4.50 -14.71 11.35
N ARG A 96 -5.74 -15.19 11.41
CA ARG A 96 -6.25 -15.97 12.56
C ARG A 96 -6.73 -17.34 12.13
N LYS A 97 -6.35 -18.38 12.89
CA LYS A 97 -6.79 -19.77 12.64
C LYS A 97 -6.61 -20.21 11.17
N GLY A 98 -5.54 -19.73 10.52
CA GLY A 98 -5.21 -20.05 9.12
C GLY A 98 -5.83 -19.15 8.05
N LEU A 99 -6.75 -18.23 8.40
CA LEU A 99 -7.43 -17.34 7.46
C LEU A 99 -7.18 -15.86 7.80
N CYS A 100 -7.11 -14.99 6.79
CA CYS A 100 -7.05 -13.55 7.02
C CYS A 100 -8.36 -13.06 7.65
N MET A 101 -8.29 -12.32 8.77
CA MET A 101 -9.49 -11.75 9.42
C MET A 101 -10.25 -10.80 8.50
N VAL A 102 -9.53 -10.13 7.60
CA VAL A 102 -10.09 -9.17 6.64
C VAL A 102 -10.09 -9.77 5.22
N GLN A 103 -10.36 -11.07 5.06
CA GLN A 103 -10.24 -11.75 3.76
C GLN A 103 -11.01 -11.04 2.63
N LYS A 104 -12.23 -10.55 2.92
CA LYS A 104 -13.09 -9.81 1.97
C LYS A 104 -12.59 -8.39 1.70
N ASP A 105 -11.86 -7.81 2.63
CA ASP A 105 -11.39 -6.41 2.67
C ASP A 105 -9.86 -6.33 2.70
N LYS A 106 -9.19 -7.38 2.19
CA LYS A 106 -7.74 -7.53 2.29
C LYS A 106 -7.03 -6.36 1.59
N PRO A 107 -5.85 -5.95 2.09
CA PRO A 107 -5.05 -4.90 1.47
C PRO A 107 -4.82 -5.20 -0.02
N ILE A 108 -4.74 -4.17 -0.85
CA ILE A 108 -4.68 -4.33 -2.31
C ILE A 108 -3.49 -5.19 -2.74
N VAL A 109 -2.34 -5.05 -2.08
CA VAL A 109 -1.17 -5.91 -2.32
C VAL A 109 -1.44 -7.40 -2.03
N CYS A 110 -2.23 -7.71 -1.00
CA CYS A 110 -2.69 -9.08 -0.72
C CYS A 110 -3.84 -9.50 -1.65
N ARG A 111 -4.61 -8.52 -2.15
CA ARG A 111 -5.71 -8.72 -3.07
C ARG A 111 -5.23 -9.23 -4.42
N LEU A 112 -4.29 -8.48 -4.98
CA LEU A 112 -3.76 -8.66 -6.32
C LEU A 112 -2.77 -9.80 -6.46
N TYR A 113 -2.16 -10.27 -5.36
CA TYR A 113 -1.15 -11.32 -5.40
C TYR A 113 -1.57 -12.49 -6.34
N PRO A 114 -0.71 -12.89 -7.30
CA PRO A 114 0.72 -12.58 -7.42
C PRO A 114 1.02 -11.31 -8.22
N ILE A 115 0.01 -10.52 -8.59
CA ILE A 115 0.20 -9.29 -9.35
C ILE A 115 0.64 -8.16 -8.42
N GLY A 116 1.79 -7.57 -8.72
CA GLY A 116 2.26 -6.34 -8.12
C GLY A 116 1.75 -5.15 -8.92
N ARG A 117 1.68 -3.99 -8.28
CA ARG A 117 1.33 -2.73 -8.95
C ARG A 117 2.18 -1.57 -8.47
N TYR A 118 2.38 -0.58 -9.35
CA TYR A 118 2.98 0.70 -9.00
C TYR A 118 2.40 1.82 -9.85
N TYR A 119 2.46 3.06 -9.35
CA TYR A 119 2.08 4.25 -10.11
C TYR A 119 3.31 4.83 -10.81
N ASP A 120 3.26 5.01 -12.13
CA ASP A 120 4.39 5.50 -12.93
C ASP A 120 4.44 7.03 -13.08
N GLY A 121 3.52 7.74 -12.41
CA GLY A 121 3.34 9.19 -12.57
C GLY A 121 2.16 9.57 -13.46
N LYS A 122 1.62 8.62 -14.23
CA LYS A 122 0.44 8.81 -15.10
C LYS A 122 -0.67 7.82 -14.78
N GLU A 123 -0.34 6.54 -14.64
CA GLU A 123 -1.32 5.47 -14.44
C GLU A 123 -0.75 4.33 -13.59
N GLN A 124 -1.62 3.38 -13.21
CA GLN A 124 -1.21 2.16 -12.53
C GLN A 124 -0.61 1.18 -13.54
N ARG A 125 0.56 0.64 -13.20
CA ARG A 125 1.25 -0.44 -13.93
C ARG A 125 1.19 -1.71 -13.12
N TYR A 126 1.06 -2.84 -13.82
CA TYR A 126 0.94 -4.15 -13.22
C TYR A 126 2.08 -5.05 -13.69
N PHE A 127 2.58 -5.89 -12.79
CA PHE A 127 3.63 -6.84 -13.10
C PHE A 127 3.43 -8.14 -12.33
N ARG A 128 3.88 -9.25 -12.91
CA ARG A 128 3.89 -10.53 -12.21
C ARG A 128 5.04 -10.54 -11.19
N GLN A 129 4.70 -10.70 -9.91
CA GLN A 129 5.73 -10.91 -8.89
C GLN A 129 6.31 -12.33 -9.07
N GLY A 130 7.63 -12.47 -9.01
CA GLY A 130 8.32 -13.76 -8.94
C GLY A 130 7.74 -14.69 -7.85
N ALA A 131 7.99 -16.01 -7.98
CA ALA A 131 7.40 -17.05 -7.15
C ALA A 131 7.61 -16.80 -5.65
N GLY A 132 6.58 -16.29 -4.98
CA GLY A 132 6.55 -16.20 -3.51
C GLY A 132 6.21 -17.54 -2.86
N THR A 133 6.05 -17.54 -1.53
CA THR A 133 5.71 -18.74 -0.74
C THR A 133 4.34 -19.35 -1.07
N CYS A 134 3.52 -18.67 -1.89
CA CYS A 134 2.24 -19.18 -2.36
C CYS A 134 2.38 -19.65 -3.80
N THR A 135 2.57 -20.96 -3.97
CA THR A 135 2.62 -21.66 -5.27
C THR A 135 1.24 -21.84 -5.90
N GLY A 136 0.29 -20.91 -5.66
CA GLY A 136 -1.12 -21.03 -6.03
C GLY A 136 -1.32 -21.79 -7.35
N HIS A 137 -2.04 -22.91 -7.30
CA HIS A 137 -2.38 -23.69 -8.49
C HIS A 137 -3.80 -23.30 -8.87
N GLY A 138 -3.97 -22.78 -10.07
CA GLY A 138 -5.27 -22.35 -10.57
C GLY A 138 -5.31 -22.35 -12.08
N GLN A 139 -6.24 -21.59 -12.62
CA GLN A 139 -6.47 -21.49 -14.05
C GLN A 139 -5.68 -20.33 -14.66
N GLU A 140 -5.63 -20.31 -15.99
CA GLU A 140 -5.16 -19.15 -16.72
C GLU A 140 -6.20 -18.03 -16.59
N ILE A 141 -5.75 -16.84 -16.19
CA ILE A 141 -6.60 -15.67 -15.93
C ILE A 141 -6.02 -14.48 -16.69
N LYS A 142 -6.86 -13.70 -17.39
CA LYS A 142 -6.45 -12.43 -17.98
C LYS A 142 -6.32 -11.36 -16.90
N LEU A 143 -5.33 -10.48 -17.03
CA LEU A 143 -5.14 -9.40 -16.06
C LEU A 143 -6.40 -8.55 -15.89
N LYS A 144 -7.06 -8.14 -16.97
CA LYS A 144 -8.28 -7.32 -16.86
C LYS A 144 -9.37 -7.98 -16.01
N ASP A 145 -9.62 -9.28 -16.22
CA ASP A 145 -10.66 -10.03 -15.52
C ASP A 145 -10.32 -10.13 -14.02
N TRP A 146 -9.03 -10.31 -13.70
CA TRP A 146 -8.53 -10.30 -12.32
C TRP A 146 -8.73 -8.94 -11.63
N LEU A 147 -8.46 -7.85 -12.34
CA LEU A 147 -8.64 -6.49 -11.81
C LEU A 147 -10.13 -6.18 -11.60
N GLU A 148 -10.99 -6.60 -12.54
CA GLU A 148 -12.45 -6.46 -12.46
C GLU A 148 -13.05 -7.25 -11.29
N GLU A 149 -12.64 -8.52 -11.09
CA GLU A 149 -13.09 -9.36 -9.96
C GLU A 149 -12.88 -8.65 -8.61
N PHE A 150 -11.77 -7.91 -8.50
CA PHE A 150 -11.39 -7.19 -7.30
C PHE A 150 -11.82 -5.72 -7.28
N ASN A 151 -12.62 -5.30 -8.26
CA ASN A 151 -13.12 -3.94 -8.42
C ASN A 151 -12.00 -2.88 -8.43
N ILE A 152 -10.81 -3.24 -8.90
CA ILE A 152 -9.64 -2.36 -8.88
C ILE A 152 -9.86 -1.11 -9.72
N PRO A 153 -10.46 -1.16 -10.93
CA PRO A 153 -10.73 0.04 -11.70
C PRO A 153 -11.57 1.09 -10.97
N ALA A 154 -12.55 0.65 -10.15
CA ALA A 154 -13.34 1.59 -9.34
C ALA A 154 -12.53 2.18 -8.17
N LEU A 155 -11.51 1.47 -7.70
CA LEU A 155 -10.59 1.94 -6.66
C LEU A 155 -9.47 2.81 -7.22
N ASP A 156 -9.36 2.96 -8.54
CA ASP A 156 -8.27 3.70 -9.15
C ASP A 156 -8.41 5.21 -8.96
N GLU A 157 -9.61 5.78 -8.81
CA GLU A 157 -9.74 7.21 -8.47
C GLU A 157 -9.08 7.52 -7.12
N ALA A 158 -9.44 6.76 -6.07
CA ALA A 158 -8.81 6.88 -4.76
C ALA A 158 -7.30 6.58 -4.83
N SER A 159 -6.90 5.56 -5.59
CA SER A 159 -5.49 5.16 -5.73
C SER A 159 -4.66 6.22 -6.45
N VAL A 160 -5.19 6.87 -7.48
CA VAL A 160 -4.54 7.97 -8.21
C VAL A 160 -4.43 9.20 -7.33
N LEU A 161 -5.52 9.58 -6.64
CA LEU A 161 -5.50 10.71 -5.72
C LEU A 161 -4.49 10.51 -4.59
N TRP A 162 -4.47 9.31 -4.01
CA TRP A 162 -3.49 8.88 -3.02
C TRP A 162 -2.05 8.93 -3.57
N GLY A 163 -1.84 8.45 -4.81
CA GLY A 163 -0.54 8.49 -5.49
C GLY A 163 -0.01 9.91 -5.67
N LYS A 164 -0.89 10.83 -6.10
CA LYS A 164 -0.56 12.27 -6.19
C LYS A 164 -0.20 12.85 -4.83
N PHE A 165 -0.95 12.50 -3.79
CA PHE A 165 -0.70 12.96 -2.43
C PHE A 165 0.68 12.52 -1.91
N ILE A 166 0.99 11.23 -2.02
CA ILE A 166 2.31 10.69 -1.64
C ILE A 166 3.43 11.33 -2.47
N PHE A 167 3.25 11.48 -3.79
CA PHE A 167 4.28 12.03 -4.65
C PHE A 167 4.63 13.48 -4.27
N ALA A 168 3.61 14.33 -4.11
CA ALA A 168 3.78 15.70 -3.65
C ALA A 168 4.45 15.75 -2.27
N ALA A 169 3.98 14.92 -1.33
CA ALA A 169 4.53 14.88 0.03
C ALA A 169 6.00 14.44 0.03
N SER A 170 6.38 13.50 -0.84
CA SER A 170 7.76 13.03 -0.93
C SER A 170 8.69 14.09 -1.49
N LEU A 171 8.25 14.86 -2.50
CA LEU A 171 9.01 16.01 -2.99
C LEU A 171 9.21 17.06 -1.89
N TYR A 172 8.15 17.37 -1.14
CA TYR A 172 8.21 18.34 -0.06
C TYR A 172 9.14 17.90 1.08
N ALA A 173 8.97 16.67 1.57
CA ALA A 173 9.79 16.09 2.64
C ALA A 173 11.29 16.03 2.27
N ARG A 174 11.60 15.65 1.02
CA ARG A 174 12.99 15.63 0.52
C ARG A 174 13.58 17.03 0.45
N ASN A 175 12.85 18.01 -0.07
CA ASN A 175 13.30 19.40 -0.10
C ASN A 175 13.53 19.98 1.31
N LEU A 176 12.73 19.61 2.31
CA LEU A 176 12.99 20.00 3.72
C LEU A 176 14.30 19.40 4.23
N LYS A 177 14.56 18.11 3.94
CA LYS A 177 15.84 17.45 4.30
C LYS A 177 17.04 18.09 3.59
N GLU A 178 16.94 18.34 2.29
CA GLU A 178 17.99 18.99 1.49
C GLU A 178 18.33 20.38 2.03
N LYS A 179 17.31 21.15 2.45
CA LYS A 179 17.47 22.45 3.09
C LYS A 179 17.86 22.38 4.57
N ARG A 180 18.07 21.18 5.12
CA ARG A 180 18.43 20.92 6.53
C ARG A 180 17.43 21.50 7.53
N LYS A 181 16.15 21.55 7.16
CA LYS A 181 15.04 22.02 8.00
C LYS A 181 14.48 20.89 8.86
N ALA A 182 15.26 20.46 9.86
CA ALA A 182 14.97 19.26 10.63
C ALA A 182 13.64 19.33 11.41
N GLU A 183 13.35 20.47 12.05
CA GLU A 183 12.12 20.67 12.83
C GLU A 183 10.87 20.62 11.93
N GLU A 184 10.88 21.39 10.84
CA GLU A 184 9.80 21.38 9.83
C GLU A 184 9.61 19.97 9.25
N TYR A 185 10.69 19.23 8.99
CA TYR A 185 10.60 17.85 8.51
C TYR A 185 9.94 16.92 9.54
N VAL A 186 10.29 17.03 10.82
CA VAL A 186 9.71 16.19 11.88
C VAL A 186 8.23 16.49 12.06
N GLU A 187 7.82 17.76 12.01
CA GLU A 187 6.41 18.16 12.05
C GLU A 187 5.65 17.64 10.83
N PHE A 188 6.18 17.87 9.62
CA PHE A 188 5.59 17.36 8.39
C PHE A 188 5.48 15.84 8.39
N PHE A 189 6.49 15.12 8.88
CA PHE A 189 6.49 13.67 8.95
C PHE A 189 5.38 13.14 9.86
N LYS A 190 5.17 13.78 11.03
CA LYS A 190 4.09 13.43 11.96
C LYS A 190 2.72 13.69 11.33
N ASP A 191 2.53 14.87 10.75
CA ASP A 191 1.28 15.25 10.11
C ASP A 191 0.97 14.38 8.89
N ALA A 192 1.99 14.06 8.07
CA ALA A 192 1.86 13.11 6.98
C ALA A 192 1.40 11.74 7.50
N GLY A 193 1.96 11.24 8.61
CA GLY A 193 1.53 9.97 9.20
C GLY A 193 0.06 9.97 9.63
N LEU A 194 -0.39 11.08 10.22
CA LEU A 194 -1.78 11.28 10.61
C LEU A 194 -2.71 11.33 9.38
N ALA A 195 -2.40 12.19 8.42
CA ALA A 195 -3.16 12.36 7.18
C ALA A 195 -3.19 11.08 6.33
N PHE A 196 -2.10 10.31 6.35
CA PHE A 196 -1.99 9.12 5.55
C PHE A 196 -2.77 7.94 6.12
N TYR A 197 -2.78 7.77 7.44
CA TYR A 197 -3.16 6.48 8.02
C TYR A 197 -4.16 6.56 9.19
N MET A 198 -4.32 7.71 9.83
CA MET A 198 -5.03 7.79 11.12
C MET A 198 -6.26 8.70 11.09
N ARG A 199 -6.28 9.70 10.21
CA ARG A 199 -7.38 10.67 10.07
C ARG A 199 -8.43 10.21 9.06
N TYR A 200 -9.06 9.07 9.31
CA TYR A 200 -10.15 8.59 8.45
C TYR A 200 -11.44 8.45 9.26
N ASP A 201 -12.46 9.18 8.83
CA ASP A 201 -13.84 9.03 9.25
C ASP A 201 -14.48 7.90 8.43
N LEU A 202 -14.83 6.81 9.11
CA LEU A 202 -15.40 5.62 8.46
C LEU A 202 -16.86 5.79 8.01
N THR A 203 -17.48 6.94 8.31
CA THR A 203 -18.81 7.30 7.79
C THR A 203 -18.74 7.94 6.40
N LEU A 204 -17.56 8.42 5.98
CA LEU A 204 -17.33 9.04 4.68
C LEU A 204 -16.67 8.07 3.70
N PRO A 205 -16.90 8.21 2.38
CA PRO A 205 -16.11 7.52 1.36
C PRO A 205 -14.60 7.77 1.52
N VAL A 206 -13.79 6.82 1.06
CA VAL A 206 -12.33 6.90 1.24
C VAL A 206 -11.72 8.05 0.43
N GLU A 207 -12.29 8.37 -0.73
CA GLU A 207 -11.92 9.48 -1.60
C GLU A 207 -12.11 10.81 -0.88
N GLU A 208 -13.23 10.96 -0.17
CA GLU A 208 -13.55 12.16 0.60
C GLU A 208 -12.60 12.33 1.78
N ASN A 209 -12.30 11.23 2.47
CA ASN A 209 -11.26 11.23 3.51
C ASN A 209 -9.90 11.70 2.98
N ILE A 210 -9.47 11.20 1.82
CA ILE A 210 -8.19 11.60 1.20
C ILE A 210 -8.23 13.09 0.86
N LYS A 211 -9.32 13.59 0.25
CA LYS A 211 -9.49 15.03 -0.06
C LYS A 211 -9.39 15.89 1.19
N ASN A 212 -10.10 15.51 2.26
CA ASN A 212 -10.08 16.22 3.54
C ASN A 212 -8.69 16.21 4.18
N ASN A 213 -7.98 15.10 4.09
CA ASN A 213 -6.62 14.99 4.61
C ASN A 213 -5.60 15.81 3.82
N ILE A 214 -5.77 15.94 2.49
CA ILE A 214 -4.97 16.84 1.66
C ILE A 214 -5.18 18.28 2.11
N VAL A 215 -6.44 18.75 2.21
CA VAL A 215 -6.74 20.12 2.67
C VAL A 215 -6.13 20.38 4.04
N TRP A 216 -6.34 19.45 4.98
CA TRP A 216 -5.85 19.58 6.35
C TRP A 216 -4.34 19.74 6.46
N ILE A 217 -3.55 18.96 5.69
CA ILE A 217 -2.08 19.08 5.76
C ILE A 217 -1.56 20.30 4.98
N GLU A 218 -2.24 20.71 3.90
CA GLU A 218 -1.88 21.91 3.12
C GLU A 218 -2.05 23.20 3.93
N GLU A 219 -3.05 23.26 4.81
CA GLU A 219 -3.26 24.41 5.71
C GLU A 219 -2.17 24.54 6.78
N ARG A 220 -1.48 23.44 7.09
CA ARG A 220 -0.48 23.36 8.17
C ARG A 220 0.95 23.57 7.69
N HIS A 221 1.23 23.25 6.42
CA HIS A 221 2.59 23.24 5.88
C HIS A 221 2.73 24.23 4.74
N LYS A 222 3.34 25.39 5.02
CA LYS A 222 3.53 26.45 4.03
C LYS A 222 4.32 25.94 2.82
N GLY A 223 3.76 26.15 1.63
CA GLY A 223 4.37 25.75 0.36
C GLY A 223 4.17 24.28 0.00
N PHE A 224 3.50 23.48 0.85
CA PHE A 224 3.05 22.14 0.47
C PHE A 224 1.73 22.25 -0.30
N LYS A 225 1.66 21.65 -1.50
CA LYS A 225 0.45 21.55 -2.34
C LYS A 225 0.43 20.25 -3.13
N VAL A 226 -0.74 19.62 -3.20
CA VAL A 226 -1.02 18.49 -4.09
C VAL A 226 -1.64 19.03 -5.38
N LYS A 227 -1.05 18.71 -6.52
CA LYS A 227 -1.52 19.11 -7.85
C LYS A 227 -2.29 17.99 -8.54
#